data_AF-A0A9E4KWL7-F1
#
_entry.id   AF-A0A9E4KWL7-F1
#
_cell.length_a   1.000
_cell.length_b   1.000
_cell.length_c   1.000
_cell.angle_alpha   90.00
_cell.angle_beta   90.00
_cell.angle_gamma   90.00
#
_symmetry.space_group_name_H-M   'P 1'
#
loop_
_entity.id
_entity.type
_entity.pdbx_description
1 polymer ?
#
loop_
_entity_poly.entity_id
_entity_poly.type
_entity_poly.pdbx_seq_one_letter_code
_entity_poly.pdbx_strand_id
1 'polypeptide(L)'
;MENVRGPGYFGPGQVRVWHDPWNCPPDQPTERSFVPAWPDHGATAAGFGHSGADFWVVHHFVEAVRSGRPPFLDVYRSVAMSSVGLLAWRSALGDGQSVAVPDFRDPDARSQFRNDHRRAGPDAPDAERLPSSIRGEVEIDRADLERAERFWGELRR
;
A
#
# COMPACT_ATOMS: atom_id res chain seq x y z
N MET A 1 2.80 -15.40 3.50
CA MET A 1 1.99 -15.16 4.71
C MET A 1 0.60 -14.78 4.24
N GLU A 2 -0.43 -15.46 4.73
CA GLU A 2 -1.82 -15.17 4.37
C GLU A 2 -2.68 -15.15 5.64
N ASN A 3 -3.74 -14.33 5.61
CA ASN A 3 -4.77 -14.41 6.64
C ASN A 3 -5.53 -15.72 6.47
N VAL A 4 -5.69 -16.47 7.57
CA VAL A 4 -6.48 -17.71 7.53
C VAL A 4 -7.93 -17.33 7.23
N ARG A 5 -8.53 -17.94 6.21
CA ARG A 5 -9.93 -17.70 5.87
C ARG A 5 -10.84 -18.39 6.88
N GLY A 6 -11.90 -17.72 7.33
CA GLY A 6 -12.87 -18.25 8.29
C GLY A 6 -14.08 -17.32 8.44
N PRO A 7 -15.06 -17.70 9.28
CA PRO A 7 -16.25 -16.87 9.49
C PRO A 7 -15.90 -15.53 10.15
N GLY A 8 -16.72 -14.52 9.88
CA GLY A 8 -16.58 -13.17 10.44
C GLY A 8 -15.75 -12.22 9.58
N TYR A 9 -15.95 -10.91 9.80
CA TYR A 9 -15.31 -9.85 9.00
C TYR A 9 -13.77 -9.91 9.04
N PHE A 10 -13.19 -10.32 10.17
CA PHE A 10 -11.74 -10.45 10.36
C PHE A 10 -11.24 -11.91 10.28
N GLY A 11 -12.10 -12.86 9.92
CA GLY A 11 -11.80 -14.29 10.02
C GLY A 11 -11.45 -14.70 11.45
N PRO A 12 -10.66 -15.78 11.64
CA PRO A 12 -10.27 -16.28 12.95
C PRO A 12 -9.17 -15.45 13.63
N GLY A 13 -8.72 -14.33 13.03
CA GLY A 13 -7.61 -13.52 13.56
C GLY A 13 -6.26 -14.26 13.57
N GLN A 14 -6.11 -15.30 12.76
CA GLN A 14 -4.89 -16.09 12.67
C GLN A 14 -4.11 -15.78 11.40
N VAL A 15 -2.80 -15.86 11.51
CA VAL A 15 -1.85 -15.71 10.41
C VAL A 15 -1.25 -17.07 10.09
N ARG A 16 -1.29 -17.45 8.81
CA ARG A 16 -0.63 -18.63 8.28
C ARG A 16 0.67 -18.24 7.59
N VAL A 17 1.75 -18.89 7.99
CA VAL A 17 3.05 -18.84 7.32
C VAL A 17 3.25 -20.18 6.64
N TRP A 18 3.47 -20.12 5.32
CA TRP A 18 3.72 -21.27 4.48
C TRP A 18 4.98 -21.02 3.66
N HIS A 19 5.80 -22.05 3.53
CA HIS A 19 7.00 -22.08 2.72
C HIS A 19 6.81 -23.06 1.57
N ASP A 20 7.27 -22.70 0.38
CA ASP A 20 7.45 -23.68 -0.69
C ASP A 20 8.44 -24.76 -0.25
N PRO A 21 8.24 -26.06 -0.60
CA PRO A 21 9.11 -27.15 -0.17
C PRO A 21 10.59 -26.96 -0.51
N TRP A 22 10.90 -26.26 -1.60
CA TRP A 22 12.26 -25.98 -2.06
C TRP A 22 12.91 -24.75 -1.41
N ASN A 23 12.17 -23.99 -0.59
CA ASN A 23 12.65 -22.78 0.09
C ASN A 23 12.31 -22.79 1.60
N CYS A 24 12.06 -23.98 2.16
CA CYS A 24 11.82 -24.15 3.58
C CYS A 24 13.15 -24.42 4.30
N PRO A 25 13.57 -23.60 5.26
CA PRO A 25 14.73 -23.90 6.10
C PRO A 25 14.58 -25.26 6.81
N PRO A 26 15.66 -26.06 6.96
CA PRO A 26 15.56 -27.42 7.52
C PRO A 26 15.01 -27.47 8.96
N ASP A 27 15.14 -26.37 9.70
CA ASP A 27 14.74 -26.20 11.09
C ASP A 27 13.34 -25.57 11.25
N GLN A 28 12.62 -25.33 10.15
CA GLN A 28 11.31 -24.70 10.16
C GLN A 28 10.23 -25.62 9.58
N PRO A 29 9.02 -25.64 10.16
CA PRO A 29 7.91 -26.35 9.57
C PRO A 29 7.49 -25.67 8.26
N THR A 30 7.13 -26.46 7.25
CA THR A 30 6.62 -25.96 5.96
C THR A 30 5.38 -25.10 6.12
N GLU A 31 4.58 -25.34 7.16
CA GLU A 31 3.38 -24.60 7.46
C GLU A 31 3.22 -24.40 8.97
N ARG A 32 2.83 -23.19 9.37
CA ARG A 32 2.41 -22.87 10.74
C ARG A 32 1.32 -21.82 10.74
N SER A 33 0.39 -21.94 11.67
CA SER A 33 -0.64 -20.94 11.96
C SER A 33 -0.54 -20.49 13.41
N PHE A 34 -0.68 -19.20 13.66
CA PHE A 34 -0.64 -18.65 15.01
C PHE A 34 -1.54 -17.43 15.15
N VAL A 35 -1.98 -17.17 16.38
CA VAL A 35 -2.65 -15.92 16.75
C VAL A 35 -1.57 -14.87 16.99
N PRO A 36 -1.55 -13.74 16.25
CA PRO A 36 -0.61 -12.66 16.52
C PRO A 36 -0.82 -12.11 17.93
N ALA A 37 0.28 -11.94 18.66
CA ALA A 37 0.27 -11.31 19.97
C ALA A 37 1.11 -10.04 19.91
N TRP A 38 0.64 -8.99 20.59
CA TRP A 38 1.38 -7.75 20.82
C TRP A 38 1.91 -7.80 22.25
N PRO A 39 3.19 -8.19 22.47
CA PRO A 39 3.71 -8.41 23.82
C PRO A 39 3.70 -7.13 24.66
N ASP A 40 3.91 -5.98 24.01
CA ASP A 40 3.87 -4.66 24.62
C ASP A 40 2.78 -3.81 23.95
N HIS A 41 2.23 -2.84 24.67
CA HIS A 41 1.30 -1.80 24.17
C HIS A 41 0.01 -2.26 23.47
N GLY A 42 -0.25 -3.57 23.32
CA GLY A 42 -1.43 -4.08 22.59
C GLY A 42 -2.76 -3.58 23.12
N ALA A 43 -2.94 -3.54 24.45
CA ALA A 43 -4.15 -3.01 25.08
C ALA A 43 -4.35 -1.51 24.82
N THR A 44 -3.25 -0.74 24.78
CA THR A 44 -3.28 0.67 24.41
C THR A 44 -3.63 0.84 22.94
N ALA A 45 -2.96 0.10 22.05
CA ALA A 45 -3.19 0.15 20.62
C ALA A 45 -4.65 -0.14 20.26
N ALA A 46 -5.28 -1.12 20.92
CA ALA A 46 -6.67 -1.49 20.70
C ALA A 46 -7.68 -0.34 20.88
N GLY A 47 -7.33 0.73 21.60
CA GLY A 47 -8.16 1.93 21.76
C GLY A 47 -8.08 2.94 20.61
N PHE A 48 -7.22 2.73 19.61
CA PHE A 48 -7.02 3.65 18.48
C PHE A 48 -7.74 3.19 17.21
N GLY A 49 -7.81 4.09 16.21
CA GLY A 49 -8.43 3.84 14.91
C GLY A 49 -7.82 2.67 14.13
N HIS A 50 -8.54 2.24 13.09
CA HIS A 50 -8.17 1.10 12.25
C HIS A 50 -7.78 -0.16 13.07
N SER A 51 -8.61 -0.50 14.05
CA SER A 51 -8.39 -1.65 14.95
C SER A 51 -7.07 -1.61 15.71
N GLY A 52 -6.54 -0.41 15.96
CA GLY A 52 -5.27 -0.16 16.64
C GLY A 52 -4.04 -0.10 15.74
N ALA A 53 -4.17 -0.25 14.42
CA ALA A 53 -3.06 -0.12 13.50
C ALA A 53 -2.43 1.29 13.52
N ASP A 54 -3.27 2.34 13.65
CA ASP A 54 -2.83 3.74 13.63
C ASP A 54 -1.86 4.06 14.78
N PHE A 55 -2.02 3.41 15.94
CA PHE A 55 -1.13 3.57 17.09
C PHE A 55 0.31 3.22 16.74
N TRP A 56 0.54 2.12 16.04
CA TRP A 56 1.87 1.59 15.76
C TRP A 56 2.68 2.49 14.83
N VAL A 57 2.01 3.15 13.88
CA VAL A 57 2.65 4.09 12.96
C VAL A 57 3.27 5.25 13.75
N VAL A 58 2.49 5.87 14.64
CA VAL A 58 2.94 6.99 15.48
C VAL A 58 3.96 6.53 16.51
N HIS A 59 3.72 5.39 17.17
CA HIS A 59 4.62 4.83 18.17
C HIS A 59 6.02 4.59 17.60
N HIS A 60 6.15 3.90 16.47
CA HIS A 60 7.45 3.63 15.86
C HIS A 60 8.13 4.87 15.29
N PHE A 61 7.37 5.85 14.81
CA PHE A 61 7.92 7.13 14.40
C PHE A 61 8.58 7.85 15.58
N VAL A 62 7.88 7.98 16.72
CA VAL A 62 8.41 8.61 17.93
C VAL A 62 9.62 7.86 18.47
N GLU A 63 9.57 6.53 18.52
CA GLU A 63 10.69 5.73 19.02
C GLU A 63 11.94 5.82 18.14
N ALA A 64 11.79 5.93 16.82
CA ALA A 64 12.91 6.18 15.91
C ALA A 64 13.58 7.54 16.20
N VAL A 65 12.77 8.59 16.38
CA VAL A 65 13.28 9.93 16.72
C VAL A 65 13.98 9.92 18.08
N ARG A 66 13.36 9.34 19.11
CA ARG A 66 13.91 9.30 20.47
C ARG A 66 15.21 8.51 20.58
N SER A 67 15.29 7.39 19.87
CA SER A 67 16.47 6.51 19.93
C SER A 67 17.58 6.88 18.94
N GLY A 68 17.30 7.77 17.98
CA GLY A 68 18.23 8.10 16.89
C GLY A 68 18.52 6.92 15.95
N ARG A 69 17.77 5.82 16.06
CA ARG A 69 17.93 4.64 15.21
C ARG A 69 17.01 4.74 14.00
N PRO A 70 17.47 4.35 12.79
CA PRO A 70 16.62 4.29 11.62
C PRO A 70 15.38 3.41 11.87
N PRO A 71 14.18 3.87 11.48
CA PRO A 71 12.98 3.03 11.55
C PRO A 71 13.08 1.85 10.58
N PHE A 72 12.30 0.80 10.82
CA PHE A 72 12.18 -0.31 9.87
C PHE A 72 11.74 0.21 8.48
N LEU A 73 10.70 1.03 8.43
CA LEU A 73 10.27 1.75 7.24
C LEU A 73 11.14 3.00 7.03
N ASP A 74 12.39 2.80 6.60
CA ASP A 74 13.28 3.87 6.17
C ASP A 74 12.83 4.50 4.84
N VAL A 75 13.53 5.55 4.38
CA VAL A 75 13.20 6.26 3.14
C VAL A 75 13.21 5.32 1.92
N TYR A 76 14.12 4.35 1.86
CA TYR A 76 14.28 3.46 0.72
C TYR A 76 13.22 2.35 0.69
N ARG A 77 12.85 1.79 1.85
CA ARG A 77 11.71 0.84 1.93
C ARG A 77 10.41 1.56 1.63
N SER A 78 10.23 2.76 2.18
CA SER A 78 9.02 3.56 1.98
C SER A 78 8.81 3.89 0.50
N VAL A 79 9.84 4.44 -0.19
CA VAL A 79 9.72 4.77 -1.62
C VAL A 79 9.53 3.51 -2.48
N ALA A 80 10.18 2.40 -2.16
CA ALA A 80 9.97 1.14 -2.88
C ALA A 80 8.51 0.70 -2.78
N MET A 81 7.94 0.67 -1.57
CA MET A 81 6.54 0.31 -1.33
C MET A 81 5.56 1.26 -2.02
N SER A 82 5.76 2.58 -1.88
CA SER A 82 4.87 3.58 -2.48
C SER A 82 4.94 3.61 -4.00
N SER A 83 6.12 3.34 -4.59
CA SER A 83 6.29 3.35 -6.04
C SER A 83 5.52 2.25 -6.76
N VAL A 84 5.19 1.13 -6.09
CA VAL A 84 4.49 0.00 -6.71
C VAL A 84 3.17 0.44 -7.33
N GLY A 85 2.40 1.34 -6.68
CA GLY A 85 1.15 1.84 -7.25
C GLY A 85 1.37 2.62 -8.55
N LEU A 86 2.40 3.46 -8.60
CA LEU A 86 2.75 4.24 -9.80
C LEU A 86 3.24 3.33 -10.94
N LEU A 87 4.07 2.33 -10.62
CA LEU A 87 4.59 1.38 -11.61
C LEU A 87 3.51 0.42 -12.09
N ALA A 88 2.60 0.00 -11.20
CA ALA A 88 1.42 -0.79 -11.56
C ALA A 88 0.50 0.00 -12.50
N TRP A 89 0.35 1.31 -12.31
CA TRP A 89 -0.40 2.14 -13.26
C TRP A 89 0.23 2.13 -14.66
N ARG A 90 1.55 2.24 -14.75
CA ARG A 90 2.26 2.11 -16.04
C ARG A 90 2.09 0.75 -16.67
N SER A 91 2.16 -0.31 -15.86
CA SER A 91 1.91 -1.68 -16.29
C SER A 91 0.50 -1.80 -16.87
N ALA A 92 -0.51 -1.29 -16.16
CA ALA A 92 -1.90 -1.33 -16.61
C ALA A 92 -2.13 -0.59 -17.93
N LEU A 93 -1.46 0.56 -18.14
CA LEU A 93 -1.51 1.31 -19.40
C LEU A 93 -0.72 0.64 -20.54
N GLY A 94 0.22 -0.26 -20.20
CA GLY A 94 0.97 -1.08 -21.15
C GLY A 94 0.44 -2.51 -21.22
N ASP A 95 -0.88 -2.71 -21.12
CA ASP A 95 -1.54 -4.02 -21.21
C ASP A 95 -0.99 -5.10 -20.26
N GLY A 96 -0.61 -4.69 -19.05
CA GLY A 96 -0.12 -5.59 -18.00
C GLY A 96 1.35 -6.00 -18.16
N GLN A 97 2.12 -5.28 -18.98
CA GLN A 97 3.56 -5.52 -19.11
C GLN A 97 4.29 -5.43 -17.78
N SER A 98 5.29 -6.30 -17.58
CA SER A 98 6.14 -6.24 -16.39
C SER A 98 6.94 -4.94 -16.36
N VAL A 99 6.87 -4.23 -15.24
CA VAL A 99 7.64 -3.00 -14.99
C VAL A 99 8.62 -3.25 -13.86
N ALA A 100 9.91 -2.99 -14.09
CA ALA A 100 10.93 -3.16 -13.07
C ALA A 100 10.72 -2.17 -11.91
N VAL A 101 10.77 -2.67 -10.68
CA VAL A 101 10.87 -1.83 -9.48
C VAL A 101 12.34 -1.48 -9.29
N PRO A 102 12.72 -0.19 -9.36
CA PRO A 102 14.13 0.18 -9.24
C PRO A 102 14.63 -0.06 -7.81
N ASP A 103 15.90 -0.45 -7.68
CA ASP A 103 16.57 -0.39 -6.39
C ASP A 103 16.88 1.09 -6.07
N PHE A 104 16.06 1.70 -5.22
CA PHE A 104 16.24 3.09 -4.86
C PHE A 104 17.52 3.36 -4.04
N ARG A 105 18.22 2.33 -3.55
CA ARG A 105 19.54 2.50 -2.91
C ARG A 105 20.64 2.77 -3.95
N ASP A 106 20.49 2.22 -5.15
CA ASP A 106 21.38 2.48 -6.27
C ASP A 106 21.12 3.90 -6.86
N PRO A 107 22.11 4.83 -6.79
CA PRO A 107 21.99 6.16 -7.39
C PRO A 107 21.65 6.14 -8.86
N ASP A 108 22.22 5.21 -9.63
CA ASP A 108 22.06 5.16 -11.09
C ASP A 108 20.64 4.69 -11.42
N ALA A 109 20.14 3.65 -10.75
CA ALA A 109 18.77 3.19 -10.89
C ALA A 109 17.74 4.30 -10.56
N ARG A 110 17.88 5.00 -9.43
CA ARG A 110 16.93 6.07 -9.06
C ARG A 110 17.08 7.33 -9.92
N SER A 111 18.25 7.60 -10.49
CA SER A 111 18.47 8.80 -11.32
C SER A 111 17.57 8.85 -12.54
N GLN A 112 17.22 7.68 -13.09
CA GLN A 112 16.32 7.53 -14.25
C GLN A 112 14.92 8.08 -14.00
N PHE A 113 14.50 8.17 -12.73
CA PHE A 113 13.17 8.64 -12.32
C PHE A 113 13.17 10.07 -11.75
N ARG A 114 14.34 10.74 -11.69
CA ARG A 114 14.49 12.03 -11.00
C ARG A 114 13.56 13.13 -11.53
N ASN A 115 13.31 13.12 -12.84
CA ASN A 115 12.50 14.12 -13.53
C ASN A 115 11.21 13.50 -14.11
N ASP A 116 10.75 12.40 -13.54
CA ASP A 116 9.53 11.75 -13.96
C ASP A 116 8.32 12.39 -13.26
N HIS A 117 7.72 13.37 -13.92
CA HIS A 117 6.61 14.18 -13.39
C HIS A 117 5.23 13.70 -13.85
N ARG A 118 5.17 12.53 -14.50
CA ARG A 118 3.95 12.00 -15.09
C ARG A 118 2.88 11.74 -14.04
N ARG A 119 1.67 12.26 -14.27
CA ARG A 119 0.54 12.18 -13.32
C ARG A 119 -0.82 12.19 -14.01
N ALA A 120 -1.83 11.65 -13.35
CA ALA A 120 -3.19 11.53 -13.89
C ALA A 120 -4.11 12.76 -13.64
N GLY A 121 -3.53 13.86 -13.16
CA GLY A 121 -4.29 15.08 -12.83
C GLY A 121 -4.74 15.84 -14.09
N PRO A 122 -5.92 16.50 -14.06
CA PRO A 122 -6.39 17.32 -15.17
C PRO A 122 -5.53 18.57 -15.40
N ASP A 123 -4.70 18.94 -14.43
CA ASP A 123 -3.73 20.04 -14.47
C ASP A 123 -2.35 19.62 -15.00
N ALA A 124 -2.12 18.33 -15.30
CA ALA A 124 -0.84 17.86 -15.80
C ALA A 124 -0.54 18.44 -17.20
N PRO A 125 0.72 18.81 -17.52
CA PRO A 125 1.10 19.13 -18.89
C PRO A 125 0.82 17.94 -19.81
N ASP A 126 0.39 18.19 -21.05
CA ASP A 126 -0.03 17.09 -21.96
C ASP A 126 1.07 16.05 -22.22
N ALA A 127 2.33 16.48 -22.28
CA ALA A 127 3.48 15.58 -22.42
C ALA A 127 3.70 14.66 -21.20
N GLU A 128 3.14 14.99 -20.04
CA GLU A 128 3.29 14.28 -18.77
C GLU A 128 1.97 13.67 -18.27
N ARG A 129 0.85 13.95 -18.96
CA ARG A 129 -0.48 13.53 -18.54
C ARG A 129 -0.65 12.03 -18.75
N LEU A 130 -0.92 11.33 -17.65
CA LEU A 130 -1.43 9.97 -17.69
C LEU A 130 -2.96 10.03 -17.72
N PRO A 131 -3.66 9.09 -18.37
CA PRO A 131 -5.10 9.01 -18.23
C PRO A 131 -5.45 8.63 -16.78
N SER A 132 -6.65 9.00 -16.33
CA SER A 132 -7.19 8.62 -15.01
C SER A 132 -7.82 7.22 -15.00
N SER A 133 -7.99 6.61 -16.17
CA SER A 133 -8.55 5.28 -16.39
C SER A 133 -7.78 4.57 -17.50
N ILE A 134 -7.70 3.23 -17.42
CA ILE A 134 -7.17 2.39 -18.51
C ILE A 134 -8.03 2.49 -19.77
N ARG A 135 -9.27 2.98 -19.64
CA ARG A 135 -10.18 3.25 -20.75
C ARG A 135 -9.97 4.63 -21.39
N GLY A 136 -8.94 5.37 -20.97
CA GLY A 136 -8.74 6.75 -21.38
C GLY A 136 -9.65 7.73 -20.64
N GLU A 137 -10.02 8.82 -21.28
CA GLU A 137 -10.99 9.76 -20.74
C GLU A 137 -12.39 9.15 -20.81
N VAL A 138 -13.02 9.01 -19.63
CA VAL A 138 -14.38 8.48 -19.52
C VAL A 138 -15.35 9.65 -19.45
N GLU A 139 -16.18 9.81 -20.47
CA GLU A 139 -17.33 10.71 -20.40
C GLU A 139 -18.31 10.18 -19.36
N ILE A 140 -18.63 11.03 -18.37
CA ILE A 140 -19.59 10.71 -17.32
C ILE A 140 -20.96 11.19 -17.78
N ASP A 141 -21.97 10.32 -17.74
CA ASP A 141 -23.34 10.70 -18.07
C ASP A 141 -23.83 11.80 -17.12
N ARG A 142 -24.52 12.79 -17.68
CA ARG A 142 -25.09 13.91 -16.93
C ARG A 142 -26.06 13.42 -15.86
N ALA A 143 -26.82 12.36 -16.12
CA ALA A 143 -27.74 11.80 -15.13
C ALA A 143 -27.01 11.23 -13.89
N ASP A 144 -25.81 10.66 -14.08
CA ASP A 144 -24.97 10.17 -13.00
C ASP A 144 -24.32 11.32 -12.21
N LEU A 145 -23.89 12.39 -12.90
CA LEU A 145 -23.41 13.61 -12.23
C LEU A 145 -24.51 14.24 -11.36
N GLU A 146 -25.71 14.41 -11.90
CA GLU A 146 -26.85 14.94 -11.16
C GLU A 146 -27.23 14.05 -9.96
N ARG A 147 -27.07 12.73 -10.08
CA ARG A 147 -27.26 11.80 -8.95
C ARG A 147 -26.19 12.00 -7.87
N ALA A 148 -24.93 12.12 -8.25
CA ALA A 148 -23.83 12.35 -7.33
C ALA A 148 -23.97 13.68 -6.58
N GLU A 149 -24.33 14.75 -7.29
CA GLU A 149 -24.56 16.08 -6.70
C GLU A 149 -25.68 16.06 -5.66
N ARG A 150 -26.81 15.39 -5.95
CA ARG A 150 -27.90 15.23 -4.97
C ARG A 150 -27.42 14.51 -3.71
N PHE A 151 -26.73 13.38 -3.87
CA PHE A 151 -26.22 12.58 -2.75
C PHE A 151 -25.23 13.36 -1.88
N TRP A 152 -24.26 14.06 -2.49
CA TRP A 152 -23.32 14.89 -1.74
C TRP A 152 -23.98 16.11 -1.11
N GLY A 153 -25.02 16.67 -1.74
CA GLY A 153 -25.83 17.74 -1.18
C GLY A 153 -26.57 17.32 0.10
N GLU A 154 -27.04 16.07 0.17
CA GLU A 154 -27.66 15.51 1.38
C GLU A 154 -26.64 15.27 2.51
N LEU A 155 -25.45 14.77 2.19
CA LEU A 155 -24.36 14.56 3.17
C LEU A 155 -23.80 15.85 3.79
N ARG A 156 -23.99 17.00 3.11
CA ARG A 156 -23.52 18.32 3.58
C ARG A 156 -24.53 19.03 4.48
N ARG A 157 -25.73 18.48 4.69
CA ARG A 157 -26.73 18.98 5.63
C ARG A 157 -26.59 18.29 6.98
#